data_AF-A0AA39C9N6-F1
#
_entry.id   AF-A0AA39C9N6-F1
#
_cell.length_a   1.000
_cell.length_b   1.000
_cell.length_c   1.000
_cell.angle_alpha   90.00
_cell.angle_beta   90.00
_cell.angle_gamma   90.00
#
_symmetry.space_group_name_H-M   'P 1'
#
loop_
_entity.id
_entity.type
_entity.pdbx_description
1 polymer ?
#
loop_
_entity_poly.entity_id
_entity_poly.type
_entity_poly.pdbx_seq_one_letter_code
_entity_poly.pdbx_strand_id
1 'polypeptide(L)'
;MWYQRERIQKAVCSGFFRNAAKKDPQEGYRTLVDGQVIYIHPSSALFNRQPEWVIYHELVQTTKEYMREVTTIDPKWLIEFAPAFFKFSDPTKLSKFKKNQRLELLYNKYEEPNAWRISRVRRRRN
;
A
#
# COMPACT_ATOMS: atom_id res chain seq x y z
N MET A 1 1.30 12.96 27.38
CA MET A 1 1.10 11.53 27.03
C MET A 1 1.19 11.22 25.52
N TRP A 2 0.66 12.05 24.61
CA TRP A 2 0.73 11.79 23.15
C TRP A 2 2.13 11.98 22.55
N TYR A 3 2.86 12.97 23.03
CA TYR A 3 4.21 13.31 22.56
C TYR A 3 5.25 12.19 22.75
N GLN A 4 5.09 11.36 23.80
CA GLN A 4 6.02 10.27 24.07
C GLN A 4 5.89 9.12 23.04
N ARG A 5 4.67 8.84 22.58
CA ARG A 5 4.43 7.79 21.58
C ARG A 5 5.06 8.14 20.24
N GLU A 6 4.92 9.39 19.80
CA GLU A 6 5.49 9.85 18.54
C GLU A 6 7.02 9.74 18.52
N ARG A 7 7.69 10.07 19.62
CA ARG A 7 9.16 9.93 19.76
C ARG A 7 9.61 8.48 19.58
N ILE A 8 8.90 7.53 20.19
CA ILE A 8 9.19 6.11 20.07
C ILE A 8 8.94 5.64 18.63
N GLN A 9 7.83 6.04 18.01
CA GLN A 9 7.53 5.69 16.62
C GLN A 9 8.59 6.24 15.65
N LYS A 10 9.06 7.47 15.87
CA LYS A 10 10.16 8.06 15.09
C LYS A 10 11.46 7.28 15.24
N ALA A 11 11.82 6.88 16.47
CA ALA A 11 13.00 6.06 16.71
C ALA A 11 12.91 4.67 16.06
N VAL A 12 11.73 4.04 16.08
CA VAL A 12 11.51 2.77 15.35
C VAL A 12 11.60 3.01 13.85
N CYS A 13 11.03 4.10 13.35
CA CYS A 13 11.05 4.46 11.94
C CYS A 13 12.47 4.68 11.41
N SER A 14 13.35 5.31 12.18
CA SER A 14 14.74 5.53 11.76
C SER A 14 15.56 4.24 11.68
N GLY A 15 15.24 3.22 12.48
CA GLY A 15 15.88 1.90 12.39
C GLY A 15 15.30 1.01 11.30
N PHE A 16 13.98 1.03 11.12
CA PHE A 16 13.23 0.11 10.25
C PHE A 16 12.70 0.78 8.97
N PHE A 17 13.34 1.85 8.50
CA PHE A 17 12.87 2.62 7.34
C PHE A 17 12.72 1.79 6.05
N ARG A 18 13.50 0.71 5.88
CA ARG A 18 13.36 -0.22 4.74
C ARG A 18 12.10 -1.08 4.84
N ASN A 19 11.68 -1.40 6.05
CA ASN A 19 10.52 -2.23 6.32
C ASN A 19 9.23 -1.39 6.37
N ALA A 20 9.12 -0.45 5.43
CA ALA A 20 7.97 0.42 5.30
C ALA A 20 7.00 -0.15 4.26
N ALA A 21 5.71 -0.05 4.56
CA ALA A 21 4.65 -0.51 3.69
C ALA A 21 3.50 0.50 3.62
N LYS A 22 2.88 0.56 2.44
CA LYS A 22 1.72 1.39 2.15
C LYS A 22 0.51 0.52 1.85
N LYS A 23 -0.65 0.89 2.38
CA LYS A 23 -1.92 0.25 2.07
C LYS A 23 -2.20 0.36 0.56
N ASP A 24 -2.47 -0.79 -0.05
CA ASP A 24 -2.91 -0.88 -1.44
C ASP A 24 -4.44 -0.84 -1.49
N PRO A 25 -5.05 -0.12 -2.46
CA PRO A 25 -6.51 -0.06 -2.58
C PRO A 25 -7.17 -1.41 -2.92
N GLN A 26 -6.44 -2.34 -3.52
CA GLN A 26 -6.95 -3.64 -3.98
C GLN A 26 -6.42 -4.79 -3.13
N GLU A 27 -5.11 -4.82 -2.88
CA GLU A 27 -4.41 -6.00 -2.34
C GLU A 27 -3.66 -5.71 -1.03
N GLY A 28 -4.37 -5.40 0.05
CA GLY A 28 -3.78 -5.32 1.39
C GLY A 28 -2.73 -4.21 1.51
N TYR A 29 -1.45 -4.56 1.63
CA TYR A 29 -0.32 -3.61 1.71
C TYR A 29 0.76 -3.97 0.69
N ARG A 30 1.51 -2.95 0.24
CA ARG A 30 2.72 -3.11 -0.58
C ARG A 30 3.94 -2.56 0.12
N THR A 31 5.04 -3.30 0.10
CA THR A 31 6.35 -2.82 0.57
C THR A 31 6.84 -1.67 -0.32
N LEU A 32 7.47 -0.65 0.27
CA LEU A 32 8.02 0.46 -0.50
C LEU A 32 9.29 0.10 -1.28
N VAL A 33 10.04 -0.90 -0.84
CA VAL A 33 11.30 -1.32 -1.45
C VAL A 33 11.04 -2.26 -2.64
N ASP A 34 10.36 -3.37 -2.39
CA ASP A 34 10.23 -4.46 -3.37
C ASP A 34 8.86 -4.51 -4.08
N GLY A 35 7.91 -3.67 -3.67
CA GLY A 35 6.53 -3.70 -4.19
C GLY A 35 5.73 -4.97 -3.88
N GLN A 36 6.26 -5.84 -3.02
CA GLN A 36 5.67 -7.11 -2.60
C GLN A 36 4.37 -6.91 -1.83
N VAL A 37 3.39 -7.79 -2.09
CA VAL A 37 2.07 -7.77 -1.46
C VAL A 37 2.12 -8.49 -0.13
N ILE A 38 1.81 -7.78 0.94
CA ILE A 38 1.88 -8.26 2.32
C ILE A 38 0.62 -7.88 3.09
N TYR A 39 0.38 -8.56 4.21
CA TYR A 39 -0.81 -8.37 5.03
C TYR A 39 -0.45 -8.15 6.50
N ILE A 40 -1.30 -7.46 7.25
CA ILE A 40 -1.15 -7.39 8.71
C ILE A 40 -1.52 -8.75 9.30
N HIS A 41 -0.69 -9.31 10.18
CA HIS A 41 -1.00 -10.56 10.85
C HIS A 41 -2.30 -10.44 11.68
N PRO A 42 -3.21 -11.44 11.67
CA PRO A 42 -4.48 -11.37 12.41
C PRO A 42 -4.36 -11.14 13.91
N SER A 43 -3.25 -11.55 14.53
CA SER A 43 -2.99 -11.32 15.96
C SER A 43 -2.51 -9.90 16.29
N SER A 44 -2.25 -9.06 15.28
CA SER A 44 -1.74 -7.70 15.49
C SER A 44 -2.85 -6.77 15.98
N ALA A 45 -2.53 -5.88 16.91
CA ALA A 45 -3.44 -4.85 17.41
C ALA A 45 -3.95 -3.89 16.31
N LEU A 46 -3.26 -3.81 15.16
CA LEU A 46 -3.62 -2.95 14.04
C LEU A 46 -4.49 -3.64 12.97
N PHE A 47 -4.81 -4.93 13.12
CA PHE A 47 -5.54 -5.71 12.12
C PHE A 47 -6.89 -5.08 11.72
N ASN A 48 -7.64 -4.55 12.69
CA ASN A 48 -8.94 -3.92 12.44
C ASN A 48 -8.87 -2.45 12.02
N ARG A 49 -7.81 -1.72 12.40
CA ARG A 49 -7.68 -0.28 12.07
C ARG A 49 -7.19 -0.04 10.65
N GLN A 50 -6.31 -0.92 10.15
CA GLN A 50 -5.75 -0.86 8.80
C GLN A 50 -5.31 0.55 8.34
N PRO A 51 -4.36 1.17 9.07
CA PRO A 51 -3.81 2.49 8.75
C PRO A 51 -3.13 2.51 7.37
N GLU A 52 -3.04 3.69 6.74
CA GLU A 52 -2.48 3.80 5.37
C GLU A 52 -0.97 3.50 5.32
N TRP A 53 -0.20 3.96 6.31
CA TRP A 53 1.24 3.84 6.36
C TRP A 53 1.69 3.11 7.60
N VAL A 54 2.52 2.09 7.41
CA VAL A 54 3.02 1.24 8.49
C VAL A 54 4.49 0.90 8.30
N ILE A 55 5.12 0.60 9.43
CA ILE A 55 6.40 -0.11 9.49
C ILE A 55 6.18 -1.43 10.22
N TYR A 56 6.93 -2.45 9.82
CA TYR A 56 6.92 -3.77 10.42
C TYR A 56 8.32 -4.19 10.87
N HIS A 57 8.40 -5.05 11.88
CA HIS A 57 9.68 -5.61 12.32
C HIS A 57 10.15 -6.71 11.39
N GLU A 58 9.26 -7.66 11.07
CA GLU A 58 9.58 -8.83 10.25
C GLU A 58 8.37 -9.28 9.42
N LEU A 59 8.65 -10.08 8.39
CA LEU A 59 7.66 -10.79 7.59
C LEU A 59 7.72 -12.27 7.91
N VAL A 60 6.56 -12.89 8.08
CA VAL A 60 6.42 -14.33 8.27
C VAL A 60 5.65 -14.89 7.10
N GLN A 61 6.29 -15.78 6.36
CA GLN A 61 5.66 -16.49 5.25
C GLN A 61 4.89 -17.70 5.77
N THR A 62 3.58 -17.71 5.55
CA THR A 62 2.71 -18.86 5.87
C THR A 62 1.82 -19.17 4.67
N THR A 63 0.50 -18.98 4.77
CA THR A 63 -0.44 -19.00 3.64
C THR A 63 -0.36 -17.73 2.80
N LYS A 64 -0.13 -16.60 3.47
CA LYS A 64 0.22 -15.30 2.91
C LYS A 64 1.40 -14.76 3.70
N GLU A 65 2.05 -13.73 3.18
CA GLU A 65 3.10 -13.03 3.90
C GLU A 65 2.47 -12.04 4.88
N TYR A 66 2.76 -12.25 6.16
CA TYR A 66 2.19 -11.47 7.23
C TYR A 66 3.27 -10.65 7.95
N MET A 67 2.99 -9.37 8.16
CA MET A 67 3.77 -8.47 8.98
C MET A 67 3.54 -8.74 10.47
N ARG A 68 4.63 -8.90 11.24
CA ARG A 68 4.61 -8.90 12.71
C ARG A 68 5.19 -7.61 13.29
N GLU A 69 4.73 -7.27 14.49
CA GLU A 69 5.07 -6.03 15.21
C GLU A 69 4.91 -4.78 14.32
N VAL A 70 3.66 -4.46 14.02
CA VAL A 70 3.30 -3.38 13.09
C VAL A 70 3.02 -2.09 13.86
N THR A 71 3.57 -0.98 13.38
CA THR A 71 3.34 0.35 13.95
C THR A 71 2.96 1.36 12.87
N THR A 72 2.02 2.26 13.20
CA THR A 72 1.64 3.39 12.35
C THR A 72 2.74 4.43 12.25
N ILE A 73 2.96 4.97 11.06
CA ILE A 73 3.95 6.04 10.84
C ILE A 73 3.39 7.17 9.99
N ASP A 74 3.99 8.37 10.12
CA ASP A 74 3.84 9.43 9.13
C ASP A 74 4.92 9.25 8.04
N PRO A 75 4.56 9.21 6.74
CA PRO A 75 5.54 9.10 5.66
C PRO A 75 6.59 10.21 5.63
N LYS A 76 6.33 11.38 6.25
CA LYS A 76 7.33 12.46 6.36
C LYS A 76 8.59 12.02 7.09
N TRP A 77 8.46 11.15 8.10
CA TRP A 77 9.57 10.68 8.91
C TRP A 77 10.54 9.80 8.11
N LEU A 78 10.03 9.03 7.15
CA LEU A 78 10.88 8.21 6.27
C LEU A 78 11.84 9.08 5.45
N ILE A 79 11.37 10.23 4.98
CA ILE A 79 12.16 11.15 4.17
C ILE A 79 13.15 11.93 5.06
N GLU A 80 12.75 12.26 6.28
CA GLU A 80 13.62 12.89 7.27
C GLU A 80 14.78 11.96 7.70
N PHE A 81 14.49 10.70 8.02
CA PHE A 81 15.50 9.76 8.53
C PHE A 81 16.30 9.05 7.44
N ALA A 82 15.74 8.87 6.25
CA ALA A 82 16.42 8.22 5.13
C ALA A 82 16.27 9.03 3.82
N PRO A 83 16.80 10.28 3.77
CA PRO A 83 16.68 11.16 2.60
C PRO A 83 17.44 10.64 1.37
N ALA A 84 18.45 9.79 1.58
CA ALA A 84 19.16 9.13 0.48
C ALA A 84 18.31 8.06 -0.20
N PHE A 85 17.32 7.49 0.52
CA PHE A 85 16.50 6.37 0.05
C PHE A 85 15.13 6.84 -0.45
N PHE A 86 14.48 7.76 0.28
CA PHE A 86 13.14 8.24 -0.03
C PHE A 86 13.13 9.67 -0.54
N LYS A 87 12.22 9.97 -1.47
CA LYS A 87 11.98 11.31 -2.01
C LYS A 87 10.49 11.56 -2.15
N PHE A 88 10.07 12.80 -1.95
CA PHE A 88 8.71 13.19 -2.30
C PHE A 88 8.50 13.08 -3.81
N SER A 89 7.36 12.51 -4.20
CA SER A 89 6.93 12.54 -5.60
C SER A 89 6.51 13.95 -5.98
N ASP A 90 6.97 14.43 -7.13
CA ASP A 90 6.53 15.69 -7.73
C ASP A 90 4.99 15.67 -7.90
N PRO A 91 4.24 16.59 -7.26
CA PRO A 91 2.78 16.59 -7.30
C PRO A 91 2.23 16.86 -8.70
N THR A 92 3.01 17.50 -9.58
CA THR A 92 2.60 17.82 -10.95
C THR A 92 2.75 16.62 -11.88
N LYS A 93 3.58 15.63 -11.51
CA LYS A 93 3.88 14.48 -12.36
C LYS A 93 3.29 13.19 -11.80
N LEU A 94 2.45 12.55 -12.59
CA LEU A 94 1.95 11.21 -12.28
C LEU A 94 3.11 10.19 -12.34
N SER A 95 3.24 9.35 -11.32
CA SER A 95 4.24 8.27 -11.33
C SER A 95 3.93 7.26 -12.45
N LYS A 96 4.95 6.55 -12.96
CA LYS A 96 4.77 5.50 -13.97
C LYS A 96 3.74 4.45 -13.53
N PHE A 97 3.75 4.09 -12.25
CA PHE A 97 2.78 3.16 -11.67
C PHE A 97 1.34 3.71 -11.79
N LYS A 98 1.12 4.95 -11.38
CA LYS A 98 -0.21 5.58 -11.45
C LYS A 98 -0.68 5.82 -12.90
N LYS A 99 0.24 6.07 -13.85
CA LYS A 99 -0.09 6.16 -15.28
C LYS A 99 -0.53 4.81 -15.87
N ASN A 100 0.05 3.71 -15.38
CA ASN A 100 -0.25 2.37 -15.88
C ASN A 100 -1.46 1.73 -15.20
N GLN A 101 -2.02 2.32 -14.15
CA GLN A 101 -3.24 1.83 -13.52
C GLN A 101 -4.40 1.93 -14.49
N ARG A 102 -5.00 0.77 -14.80
CA ARG A 102 -6.24 0.66 -15.57
C ARG A 102 -7.39 0.59 -14.59
N LEU A 103 -8.35 1.49 -14.75
CA LEU A 103 -9.61 1.41 -14.03
C LEU A 103 -10.49 0.37 -14.73
N GLU A 104 -10.97 -0.60 -13.95
CA GLU A 104 -12.03 -1.50 -14.37
C GLU A 104 -13.37 -0.96 -13.87
N LEU A 105 -14.43 -1.24 -14.62
CA LEU A 105 -15.77 -0.88 -14.16
C LEU A 105 -16.15 -1.76 -12.98
N LEU A 106 -17.05 -1.24 -12.15
CA LEU A 106 -17.66 -2.01 -11.07
C LEU A 106 -18.36 -3.24 -11.67
N TYR A 107 -18.23 -4.37 -10.97
CA TYR A 107 -18.88 -5.60 -11.37
C TYR A 107 -20.40 -5.45 -11.35
N ASN A 108 -21.03 -5.68 -12.50
CA ASN A 108 -22.48 -5.73 -12.64
C ASN A 108 -22.91 -7.18 -12.92
N LYS A 109 -23.71 -7.77 -12.03
CA LYS A 109 -24.19 -9.16 -12.15
C LYS A 109 -25.04 -9.39 -13.41
N TYR A 110 -25.74 -8.36 -13.90
CA TYR A 110 -26.71 -8.49 -14.98
C TYR A 110 -26.13 -8.24 -16.38
N GLU A 111 -24.91 -7.72 -16.47
CA GLU A 111 -24.27 -7.43 -17.75
C GLU A 111 -23.10 -8.39 -18.00
N GLU A 112 -22.95 -8.82 -19.25
CA GLU A 112 -21.80 -9.62 -19.62
C GLU A 112 -20.50 -8.83 -19.40
N PRO A 113 -19.46 -9.46 -18.83
CA PRO A 113 -18.17 -8.81 -18.65
C PRO A 113 -17.68 -8.18 -19.95
N ASN A 114 -17.22 -6.92 -19.88
CA ASN A 114 -16.70 -6.16 -21.02
C ASN A 114 -17.71 -5.87 -22.15
N ALA A 115 -19.03 -6.01 -21.92
CA ALA A 115 -20.05 -5.63 -22.91
C ALA A 115 -19.99 -4.14 -23.30
N TRP A 116 -19.60 -3.29 -22.34
CA TRP A 116 -19.41 -1.85 -22.53
C TRP A 116 -18.25 -1.49 -23.48
N ARG A 117 -17.34 -2.42 -23.81
CA ARG A 117 -16.22 -2.11 -24.70
C ARG A 117 -16.73 -1.81 -26.11
N ILE A 118 -16.49 -0.59 -26.58
CA ILE A 118 -16.88 -0.11 -27.93
C ILE A 118 -16.39 -1.06 -29.03
N SER A 119 -15.21 -1.66 -28.85
CA SER A 119 -14.63 -2.66 -29.77
C SER A 119 -15.51 -3.91 -29.95
N ARG A 120 -16.30 -4.28 -28.93
CA ARG A 120 -17.21 -5.43 -28.95
C ARG A 120 -18.56 -5.07 -29.56
N VAL A 121 -19.06 -3.86 -29.29
CA VAL A 121 -20.33 -3.36 -29.84
C VAL A 121 -20.33 -3.35 -31.37
N ARG A 122 -19.20 -2.97 -31.99
CA ARG A 122 -19.07 -2.97 -33.46
C ARG A 122 -19.20 -4.36 -34.10
N ARG A 123 -18.90 -5.45 -33.39
CA ARG A 123 -19.01 -6.83 -33.92
C ARG A 123 -20.44 -7.36 -33.96
N ARG A 124 -21.37 -6.80 -33.17
CA ARG A 124 -22.77 -7.27 -33.12
C ARG A 124 -23.66 -6.66 -34.21
N ARG A 125 -23.16 -5.68 -34.98
CA ARG A 125 -23.96 -4.86 -35.90
C ARG A 125 -23.79 -5.23 -37.39
N ASN A 126 -22.95 -6.22 -37.68
CA ASN A 126 -22.78 -6.85 -38.99
C ASN A 126 -23.25 -8.31 -38.89
#